data_AF-A0A1F9WAQ0-F1
#
_entry.id   AF-A0A1F9WAQ0-F1
#
_cell.length_a   1.000
_cell.length_b   1.000
_cell.length_c   1.000
_cell.angle_alpha   90.00
_cell.angle_beta   90.00
_cell.angle_gamma   90.00
#
_symmetry.space_group_name_H-M   'P 1'
#
loop_
_entity.id
_entity.type
_entity.pdbx_description
1 polymer ?
#
loop_
_entity_poly.entity_id
_entity_poly.type
_entity_poly.pdbx_seq_one_letter_code
_entity_poly.pdbx_strand_id
1 'polypeptide(L)'
;MKKYLVSLVVSFMLFPAAADARSLADVLAATDPALAAAARMALQDELPAPEVPAPAESSKAAAGPQDYAPFHRGGVYTYEYTSSEFSDSRMMQLEFGAFSVKDNSVTVTKTVFNNDTAQSATFLVYLTPNGIQADGSPLAGARLEMPSRLAHNQAWEEGADRSRVAAANTSIRTASGNYTGCVRIITRLAGGSDGTINRYYAPGVGLVVEQLSTRGRQEMISLVSYQLR
;
A
#
# COMPACT_ATOMS: atom_id res chain seq x y z
N MET A 1 -28.63 47.14 -16.23
CA MET A 1 -28.99 45.78 -16.69
C MET A 1 -28.12 44.77 -15.97
N LYS A 2 -28.67 44.03 -14.99
CA LYS A 2 -27.95 43.01 -14.22
C LYS A 2 -28.03 41.68 -14.98
N LYS A 3 -26.89 41.12 -15.39
CA LYS A 3 -26.80 39.79 -15.99
C LYS A 3 -26.70 38.77 -14.86
N TYR A 4 -27.68 37.87 -14.77
CA TYR A 4 -27.66 36.71 -13.87
C TYR A 4 -26.83 35.61 -14.53
N LEU A 5 -25.69 35.26 -13.92
CA LEU A 5 -24.95 34.06 -14.24
C LEU A 5 -25.69 32.88 -13.59
N VAL A 6 -26.38 32.09 -14.39
CA VAL A 6 -26.94 30.80 -13.97
C VAL A 6 -25.80 29.79 -13.99
N SER A 7 -25.26 29.47 -12.82
CA SER A 7 -24.25 28.42 -12.65
C SER A 7 -24.93 27.06 -12.66
N LEU A 8 -24.90 26.36 -13.79
CA LEU A 8 -25.42 25.01 -13.94
C LEU A 8 -24.37 24.03 -13.39
N VAL A 9 -24.52 23.62 -12.13
CA VAL A 9 -23.70 22.55 -11.53
C VAL A 9 -24.26 21.21 -12.01
N VAL A 10 -23.68 20.64 -13.05
CA VAL A 10 -23.98 19.27 -13.49
C VAL A 10 -23.21 18.31 -12.57
N SER A 11 -23.91 17.77 -11.57
CA SER A 11 -23.39 16.63 -10.80
C SER A 11 -23.33 15.39 -11.68
N PHE A 12 -22.18 15.15 -12.30
CA PHE A 12 -21.86 13.84 -12.88
C PHE A 12 -21.69 12.83 -11.73
N MET A 13 -22.76 12.11 -11.40
CA MET A 13 -22.63 10.92 -10.55
C MET A 13 -21.89 9.83 -11.34
N LEU A 14 -20.74 9.44 -10.82
CA LEU A 14 -19.91 8.35 -11.32
C LEU A 14 -20.67 7.02 -11.26
N PHE A 15 -21.09 6.51 -12.42
CA PHE A 15 -21.50 5.12 -12.58
C PHE A 15 -20.27 4.22 -12.77
N PRO A 16 -20.31 2.95 -12.31
CA PRO A 16 -19.20 2.02 -12.47
C PRO A 16 -18.99 1.70 -13.95
N ALA A 17 -17.73 1.76 -14.38
CA ALA A 17 -17.30 1.43 -15.73
C ALA A 17 -17.55 -0.05 -16.03
N ALA A 18 -18.69 -0.36 -16.65
CA ALA A 18 -18.84 -1.55 -17.47
C ALA A 18 -18.31 -1.19 -18.87
N ALA A 19 -17.09 -1.65 -19.15
CA ALA A 19 -16.42 -1.47 -20.42
C ALA A 19 -17.03 -2.39 -21.49
N ASP A 20 -18.19 -2.02 -22.01
CA ASP A 20 -18.53 -2.31 -23.40
C ASP A 20 -18.30 -1.01 -24.17
N ALA A 21 -17.42 -1.02 -25.16
CA ALA A 21 -17.13 0.13 -26.01
C ALA A 21 -18.33 0.43 -26.91
N ARG A 22 -19.41 0.95 -26.31
CA ARG A 22 -20.54 1.52 -27.03
C ARG A 22 -20.04 2.79 -27.71
N SER A 23 -20.35 2.94 -28.99
CA SER A 23 -19.98 4.15 -29.70
C SER A 23 -20.61 5.36 -29.00
N LEU A 24 -19.98 6.53 -29.09
CA LEU A 24 -20.55 7.76 -28.53
C LEU A 24 -21.99 8.01 -29.04
N ALA A 25 -22.28 7.59 -30.27
CA ALA A 25 -23.62 7.65 -30.85
C ALA A 25 -24.62 6.78 -30.08
N ASP A 26 -24.24 5.55 -29.68
CA ASP A 26 -25.09 4.65 -28.91
C ASP A 26 -25.37 5.18 -27.50
N VAL A 27 -24.35 5.80 -26.87
CA VAL A 27 -24.50 6.44 -25.56
C VAL A 27 -25.46 7.63 -25.66
N LEU A 28 -25.32 8.48 -26.68
CA LEU A 28 -26.21 9.61 -26.90
C LEU A 28 -27.63 9.19 -27.28
N ALA A 29 -27.80 8.05 -27.95
CA ALA A 29 -29.11 7.50 -28.27
C ALA A 29 -29.84 6.93 -27.04
N ALA A 30 -29.10 6.44 -26.04
CA ALA A 30 -29.63 5.92 -24.79
C ALA A 30 -29.76 6.99 -23.68
N THR A 31 -29.33 8.23 -23.95
CA THR A 31 -29.41 9.37 -23.02
C THR A 31 -30.67 10.19 -23.28
N ASP A 32 -31.13 10.91 -22.25
CA ASP A 32 -32.22 11.87 -22.36
C ASP A 32 -32.03 12.83 -23.57
N PRO A 33 -33.08 13.11 -24.37
CA PRO A 33 -32.95 13.90 -25.59
C PRO A 33 -32.40 15.32 -25.38
N ALA A 34 -32.69 15.97 -24.25
CA ALA A 34 -32.19 17.32 -23.97
C ALA A 34 -30.69 17.31 -23.65
N LEU A 35 -30.24 16.32 -22.88
CA LEU A 35 -28.82 16.11 -22.60
C LEU A 35 -28.05 15.66 -23.85
N ALA A 36 -28.63 14.79 -24.66
CA ALA A 36 -28.02 14.35 -25.92
C ALA A 36 -27.92 15.49 -26.94
N ALA A 37 -28.91 16.39 -26.99
CA ALA A 37 -28.85 17.60 -27.82
C ALA A 37 -27.75 18.56 -27.33
N ALA A 38 -27.67 18.81 -26.01
CA ALA A 38 -26.62 19.66 -25.44
C ALA A 38 -25.20 19.10 -25.69
N ALA A 39 -25.02 17.78 -25.54
CA ALA A 39 -23.73 17.13 -25.82
C ALA A 39 -23.35 17.22 -27.31
N ARG A 40 -24.32 17.08 -28.23
CA ARG A 40 -24.07 17.26 -29.67
C ARG A 40 -23.70 18.71 -30.00
N MET A 41 -24.35 19.69 -29.38
CA MET A 41 -23.97 21.10 -29.54
C MET A 41 -22.56 21.37 -29.02
N ALA A 42 -22.20 20.83 -27.85
CA ALA A 42 -20.86 20.97 -27.27
C ALA A 42 -19.76 20.24 -28.07
N LEU A 43 -20.11 19.26 -28.90
CA LEU A 43 -19.18 18.57 -29.82
C LEU A 43 -19.04 19.28 -31.18
N GLN A 44 -20.04 20.09 -31.56
CA GLN A 44 -20.05 20.84 -32.83
C GLN A 44 -19.40 22.21 -32.69
N ASP A 45 -19.60 22.86 -31.54
CA ASP A 45 -18.76 23.97 -31.15
C ASP A 45 -17.41 23.35 -30.79
N GLU A 46 -16.34 23.67 -31.53
CA GLU A 46 -14.94 23.39 -31.16
C GLU A 46 -14.60 24.19 -29.88
N LEU A 47 -15.29 23.90 -28.78
CA LEU A 47 -14.95 24.40 -27.48
C LEU A 47 -13.53 23.88 -27.21
N PRO A 48 -12.57 24.77 -26.89
CA PRO A 48 -11.24 24.34 -26.57
C PRO A 48 -11.35 23.27 -25.50
N ALA A 49 -10.71 22.12 -25.75
CA ALA A 49 -10.72 21.02 -24.81
C ALA A 49 -10.41 21.58 -23.41
N PRO A 50 -11.23 21.28 -22.39
CA PRO A 50 -10.95 21.79 -21.05
C PRO A 50 -9.53 21.38 -20.72
N GLU A 51 -8.64 22.37 -20.57
CA GLU A 51 -7.28 22.14 -20.14
C GLU A 51 -7.39 21.55 -18.74
N VAL A 52 -7.32 20.22 -18.65
CA VAL A 52 -7.17 19.53 -17.38
C VAL A 52 -5.78 19.95 -16.92
N PRO A 53 -5.66 20.82 -15.89
CA PRO A 53 -4.35 21.20 -15.42
C PRO A 53 -3.61 19.92 -15.06
N ALA A 54 -2.37 19.79 -15.55
CA ALA A 54 -1.53 18.67 -15.20
C ALA A 54 -1.59 18.48 -13.66
N PRO A 55 -1.73 17.24 -13.15
CA PRO A 55 -1.78 17.00 -11.72
C PRO A 55 -0.63 17.75 -11.07
N ALA A 56 -0.94 18.67 -10.16
CA ALA A 56 0.07 19.46 -9.50
C ALA A 56 1.10 18.51 -8.89
N GLU A 57 2.32 18.52 -9.40
CA GLU A 57 3.41 17.76 -8.82
C GLU A 57 3.59 18.27 -7.38
N SER A 58 3.19 17.46 -6.39
CA SER A 58 3.38 17.84 -5.00
C SER A 58 4.88 17.87 -4.74
N SER A 59 5.44 19.07 -4.59
CA SER A 59 6.88 19.33 -4.41
C SER A 59 7.47 18.87 -3.07
N LYS A 60 6.73 18.08 -2.30
CA LYS A 60 7.29 17.40 -1.12
C LYS A 60 8.22 16.32 -1.65
N ALA A 61 9.52 16.44 -1.37
CA ALA A 61 10.51 15.41 -1.71
C ALA A 61 9.90 14.04 -1.40
N ALA A 62 9.79 13.19 -2.43
CA ALA A 62 9.14 11.90 -2.28
C ALA A 62 9.81 11.15 -1.12
N ALA A 63 9.01 10.79 -0.11
CA ALA A 63 9.52 10.09 1.06
C ALA A 63 10.27 8.84 0.58
N GLY A 64 11.51 8.67 1.04
CA GLY A 64 12.35 7.53 0.69
C GLY A 64 11.98 6.31 1.52
N PRO A 65 12.41 5.10 1.13
CA PRO A 65 12.12 3.89 1.90
C PRO A 65 12.64 3.95 3.35
N GLN A 66 13.75 4.64 3.58
CA GLN A 66 14.35 4.87 4.89
C GLN A 66 13.47 5.73 5.83
N ASP A 67 12.54 6.53 5.30
CA ASP A 67 11.55 7.25 6.12
C ASP A 67 10.51 6.29 6.70
N TYR A 68 10.32 5.12 6.10
CA TYR A 68 9.37 4.09 6.52
C TYR A 68 10.04 2.89 7.15
N ALA A 69 11.34 2.96 7.45
CA ALA A 69 12.04 1.82 7.99
C ALA A 69 13.28 2.28 8.77
N PRO A 70 13.10 2.72 10.03
CA PRO A 70 14.15 3.36 10.81
C PRO A 70 15.17 2.34 11.38
N PHE A 71 15.67 1.41 10.55
CA PHE A 71 16.53 0.30 10.96
C PHE A 71 17.82 0.73 11.63
N HIS A 72 18.34 1.92 11.31
CA HIS A 72 19.53 2.48 11.94
C HIS A 72 19.38 2.72 13.45
N ARG A 73 18.14 2.84 13.93
CA ARG A 73 17.84 3.05 15.35
C ARG A 73 17.78 1.74 16.13
N GLY A 74 17.65 0.60 15.44
CA GLY A 74 17.19 -0.63 16.07
C GLY A 74 15.82 -0.44 16.73
N GLY A 75 15.39 -1.44 17.49
CA GLY A 75 14.17 -1.34 18.26
C GLY A 75 13.46 -2.66 18.46
N VAL A 76 12.46 -2.63 19.31
CA VAL A 76 11.60 -3.77 19.61
C VAL A 76 10.19 -3.41 19.21
N TYR A 77 9.58 -4.27 18.39
CA TYR A 77 8.23 -4.11 17.90
C TYR A 77 7.42 -5.31 18.33
N THR A 78 6.25 -5.05 18.90
CA THR A 78 5.36 -6.08 19.40
C THR A 78 4.06 -6.01 18.62
N TYR A 79 3.68 -7.14 18.03
CA TYR A 79 2.51 -7.31 17.20
C TYR A 79 1.56 -8.30 17.85
N GLU A 80 0.27 -8.03 17.68
CA GLU A 80 -0.77 -9.04 17.78
C GLU A 80 -0.71 -9.90 16.53
N TYR A 81 -0.69 -11.23 16.67
CA TYR A 81 -0.56 -12.20 15.59
C TYR A 81 -1.72 -13.19 15.58
N THR A 82 -2.46 -13.22 14.47
CA THR A 82 -3.52 -14.19 14.22
C THR A 82 -3.19 -15.06 13.01
N SER A 83 -3.63 -16.32 13.04
CA SER A 83 -3.47 -17.27 11.93
C SER A 83 -4.67 -18.21 11.85
N SER A 84 -4.98 -18.73 10.67
CA SER A 84 -5.93 -19.83 10.49
C SER A 84 -5.45 -21.16 11.10
N GLU A 85 -4.18 -21.28 11.47
CA GLU A 85 -3.59 -22.50 12.03
C GLU A 85 -3.80 -22.63 13.55
N PHE A 86 -4.29 -21.59 14.22
CA PHE A 86 -4.57 -21.59 15.65
C PHE A 86 -5.76 -20.68 15.99
N SER A 87 -6.52 -21.00 17.02
CA SER A 87 -7.77 -20.27 17.35
C SER A 87 -7.55 -18.95 18.08
N ASP A 88 -6.49 -18.85 18.88
CA ASP A 88 -6.26 -17.71 19.79
C ASP A 88 -5.24 -16.72 19.23
N SER A 89 -5.38 -15.45 19.59
CA SER A 89 -4.38 -14.43 19.24
C SER A 89 -3.07 -14.65 20.00
N ARG A 90 -1.94 -14.50 19.32
CA ARG A 90 -0.59 -14.65 19.88
C ARG A 90 0.16 -13.32 19.84
N MET A 91 1.25 -13.22 20.59
CA MET A 91 2.16 -12.09 20.49
C MET A 91 3.36 -12.45 19.62
N MET A 92 3.70 -11.59 18.67
CA MET A 92 4.93 -11.66 17.89
C MET A 92 5.80 -10.46 18.20
N GLN A 93 7.06 -10.69 18.52
CA GLN A 93 8.05 -9.64 18.74
C GLN A 93 9.09 -9.68 17.62
N LEU A 94 9.39 -8.51 17.04
CA LEU A 94 10.52 -8.30 16.16
C LEU A 94 11.53 -7.42 16.88
N GLU A 95 12.72 -7.95 17.15
CA GLU A 95 13.85 -7.18 17.68
C GLU A 95 14.87 -6.92 16.58
N PHE A 96 15.08 -5.65 16.29
CA PHE A 96 16.10 -5.17 15.36
C PHE A 96 17.41 -4.96 16.11
N GLY A 97 18.43 -5.70 15.71
CA GLY A 97 19.79 -5.58 16.24
C GLY A 97 20.49 -4.29 15.84
N ALA A 98 21.80 -4.25 16.08
CA ALA A 98 22.63 -3.13 15.65
C ALA A 98 22.78 -3.11 14.12
N PHE A 99 22.76 -1.92 13.54
CA PHE A 99 22.96 -1.72 12.11
C PHE A 99 24.43 -1.92 11.74
N SER A 100 24.72 -2.83 10.80
CA SER A 100 26.04 -3.01 10.20
C SER A 100 26.22 -2.03 9.05
N VAL A 101 27.06 -1.01 9.25
CA VAL A 101 27.43 -0.06 8.17
C VAL A 101 28.19 -0.76 7.04
N LYS A 102 29.02 -1.76 7.38
CA LYS A 102 29.82 -2.52 6.42
C LYS A 102 28.95 -3.30 5.45
N ASP A 103 27.92 -3.96 5.97
CA ASP A 103 27.06 -4.86 5.21
C ASP A 103 25.73 -4.21 4.80
N ASN A 104 25.53 -2.95 5.22
CA ASN A 104 24.32 -2.16 5.03
C ASN A 104 23.06 -2.91 5.51
N SER A 105 23.16 -3.60 6.65
CA SER A 105 22.14 -4.57 7.08
C SER A 105 21.84 -4.52 8.57
N VAL A 106 20.73 -5.14 8.97
CA VAL A 106 20.34 -5.37 10.35
C VAL A 106 19.81 -6.80 10.51
N THR A 107 20.21 -7.46 11.59
CA THR A 107 19.63 -8.75 12.00
C THR A 107 18.31 -8.50 12.72
N VAL A 108 17.27 -9.21 12.32
CA VAL A 108 15.95 -9.18 12.95
C VAL A 108 15.68 -10.52 13.61
N THR A 109 15.44 -10.51 14.91
CA THR A 109 14.99 -11.68 15.67
C THR A 109 13.48 -11.63 15.77
N LYS A 110 12.80 -12.62 15.19
CA LYS A 110 11.37 -12.86 15.32
C LYS A 110 11.12 -13.87 16.43
N THR A 111 10.32 -13.50 17.41
CA THR A 111 9.87 -14.39 18.49
C THR A 111 8.35 -14.44 18.50
N VAL A 112 7.77 -15.64 18.40
CA VAL A 112 6.33 -15.86 18.57
C VAL A 112 6.09 -16.52 19.93
N PHE A 113 5.27 -15.86 20.75
CA PHE A 113 4.88 -16.34 22.07
C PHE A 113 3.57 -17.11 21.98
N ASN A 114 3.56 -18.31 22.55
CA ASN A 114 2.39 -19.18 22.65
C ASN A 114 2.32 -19.75 24.07
N ASN A 115 1.52 -19.12 24.92
CA ASN A 115 1.43 -19.41 26.35
C ASN A 115 2.83 -19.44 26.98
N ASP A 116 3.24 -20.58 27.53
CA ASP A 116 4.53 -20.75 28.22
C ASP A 116 5.70 -21.05 27.26
N THR A 117 5.47 -21.04 25.95
CA THR A 117 6.48 -21.37 24.94
C THR A 117 6.79 -20.17 24.04
N ALA A 118 8.05 -20.08 23.62
CA ALA A 118 8.51 -19.09 22.66
C ALA A 118 9.28 -19.77 21.53
N GLN A 119 8.97 -19.42 20.29
CA GLN A 119 9.67 -19.88 19.10
C GLN A 119 10.36 -18.71 18.43
N SER A 120 11.67 -18.83 18.21
CA SER A 120 12.49 -17.75 17.64
C SER A 120 13.08 -18.16 16.29
N ALA A 121 13.15 -17.20 15.37
CA ALA A 121 13.86 -17.30 14.11
C ALA A 121 14.53 -15.96 13.79
N THR A 122 15.62 -15.99 13.04
CA THR A 122 16.36 -14.78 12.64
C THR A 122 16.38 -14.63 11.13
N PHE A 123 16.33 -13.39 10.65
CA PHE A 123 16.54 -13.04 9.26
C PHE A 123 17.26 -11.70 9.16
N LEU A 124 17.78 -11.37 7.98
CA LEU A 124 18.48 -10.12 7.70
C LEU A 124 17.62 -9.21 6.84
N VAL A 125 17.74 -7.92 7.12
CA VAL A 125 17.20 -6.84 6.30
C VAL A 125 18.37 -5.99 5.82
N TYR A 126 18.41 -5.72 4.52
CA TYR A 126 19.46 -5.02 3.81
C TYR A 126 18.90 -3.72 3.21
N LEU A 127 19.69 -2.66 3.30
CA LEU A 127 19.54 -1.49 2.46
C LEU A 127 20.34 -1.74 1.17
N THR A 128 19.67 -1.62 0.03
CA THR A 128 20.27 -1.81 -1.29
C THR A 128 19.94 -0.62 -2.18
N PRO A 129 20.64 -0.44 -3.32
CA PRO A 129 20.26 0.59 -4.29
C PRO A 129 18.81 0.46 -4.80
N ASN A 130 18.25 -0.75 -4.76
CA ASN A 130 16.88 -1.05 -5.20
C ASN A 130 15.84 -0.81 -4.11
N GLY A 131 16.26 -0.57 -2.86
CA GLY A 131 15.39 -0.34 -1.71
C GLY A 131 15.73 -1.24 -0.54
N ILE A 132 14.74 -1.53 0.30
CA ILE A 132 14.85 -2.40 1.46
C ILE A 132 14.58 -3.83 1.01
N GLN A 133 15.54 -4.71 1.19
CA GLN A 133 15.44 -6.13 0.87
C GLN A 133 15.56 -6.96 2.15
N ALA A 134 14.86 -8.08 2.24
CA ALA A 134 14.97 -9.01 3.36
C ALA A 134 15.12 -10.44 2.85
N ASP A 135 15.92 -11.26 3.53
CA ASP A 135 16.06 -12.69 3.23
C ASP A 135 15.04 -13.58 3.98
N GLY A 136 14.23 -12.95 4.83
CA GLY A 136 13.08 -13.52 5.48
C GLY A 136 12.11 -12.40 5.89
N SER A 137 10.96 -12.76 6.45
CA SER A 137 10.00 -11.76 6.89
C SER A 137 9.08 -12.28 8.02
N PRO A 138 8.21 -11.43 8.59
CA PRO A 138 7.30 -11.84 9.65
C PRO A 138 6.37 -12.98 9.22
N LEU A 139 5.67 -12.83 8.09
CA LEU A 139 4.63 -13.77 7.62
C LEU A 139 4.98 -14.52 6.32
N ALA A 140 6.03 -14.14 5.59
CA ALA A 140 6.43 -14.78 4.33
C ALA A 140 7.95 -14.99 4.22
N GLY A 141 8.43 -15.28 3.01
CA GLY A 141 9.86 -15.48 2.71
C GLY A 141 10.63 -14.20 2.35
N ALA A 142 11.80 -14.42 1.74
CA ALA A 142 12.67 -13.38 1.20
C ALA A 142 11.96 -12.52 0.15
N ARG A 143 12.19 -11.20 0.17
CA ARG A 143 11.57 -10.23 -0.74
C ARG A 143 12.20 -8.84 -0.66
N LEU A 144 11.95 -8.01 -1.66
CA LEU A 144 12.06 -6.57 -1.60
C LEU A 144 10.87 -6.04 -0.77
N GLU A 145 11.18 -5.63 0.46
CA GLU A 145 10.21 -5.07 1.39
C GLU A 145 9.63 -3.76 0.87
N MET A 146 10.50 -2.90 0.33
CA MET A 146 10.11 -1.59 -0.17
C MET A 146 11.08 -1.10 -1.25
N PRO A 147 10.61 -0.61 -2.41
CA PRO A 147 11.48 -0.10 -3.46
C PRO A 147 12.14 1.23 -3.08
N SER A 148 13.26 1.55 -3.72
CA SER A 148 14.01 2.80 -3.49
C SER A 148 13.26 4.07 -3.88
N ARG A 149 12.24 3.92 -4.74
CA ARG A 149 11.29 4.98 -5.07
C ARG A 149 9.90 4.52 -4.65
N LEU A 150 9.16 5.39 -3.97
CA LEU A 150 7.79 5.13 -3.53
C LEU A 150 6.83 5.97 -4.36
N ALA A 151 6.57 5.55 -5.60
CA ALA A 151 5.55 6.15 -6.45
C ALA A 151 4.29 5.28 -6.47
N HIS A 152 3.11 5.93 -6.49
CA HIS A 152 1.84 5.23 -6.64
C HIS A 152 1.84 4.34 -7.90
N ASN A 153 1.33 3.11 -7.77
CA ASN A 153 1.33 2.06 -8.80
C ASN A 153 2.70 1.61 -9.31
N GLN A 154 3.81 2.06 -8.71
CA GLN A 154 5.11 1.47 -8.97
C GLN A 154 5.07 -0.01 -8.61
N ALA A 155 5.42 -0.86 -9.58
CA ALA A 155 5.38 -2.30 -9.46
C ALA A 155 6.76 -2.90 -9.71
N TRP A 156 6.99 -4.08 -9.14
CA TRP A 156 8.19 -4.86 -9.35
C TRP A 156 7.84 -6.36 -9.29
N GLU A 157 8.66 -7.16 -9.96
CA GLU A 157 8.51 -8.61 -10.04
C GLU A 157 9.62 -9.27 -9.23
N GLU A 158 9.29 -10.34 -8.54
CA GLU A 158 10.17 -11.11 -7.65
C GLU A 158 9.99 -12.59 -7.94
N GLY A 159 10.65 -13.07 -9.00
CA GLY A 159 10.40 -14.41 -9.52
C GLY A 159 8.97 -14.52 -10.07
N ALA A 160 8.13 -15.33 -9.44
CA ALA A 160 6.72 -15.47 -9.80
C ALA A 160 5.82 -14.44 -9.12
N ASP A 161 6.30 -13.78 -8.05
CA ASP A 161 5.49 -12.87 -7.26
C ASP A 161 5.55 -11.46 -7.81
N ARG A 162 4.44 -10.73 -7.69
CA ARG A 162 4.31 -9.37 -8.22
C ARG A 162 3.89 -8.40 -7.15
N SER A 163 4.74 -7.43 -6.87
CA SER A 163 4.52 -6.40 -5.86
C SER A 163 4.17 -5.05 -6.49
N ARG A 164 3.39 -4.22 -5.79
CA ARG A 164 3.14 -2.82 -6.16
C ARG A 164 2.87 -1.92 -4.97
N VAL A 165 3.21 -0.64 -5.10
CA VAL A 165 2.73 0.43 -4.21
C VAL A 165 1.26 0.70 -4.54
N ALA A 166 0.35 0.18 -3.72
CA ALA A 166 -1.09 0.28 -3.96
C ALA A 166 -1.69 1.60 -3.45
N ALA A 167 -1.08 2.22 -2.45
CA ALA A 167 -1.43 3.55 -1.99
C ALA A 167 -0.21 4.21 -1.35
N ALA A 168 -0.07 5.51 -1.59
CA ALA A 168 0.81 6.39 -0.82
C ALA A 168 -0.08 7.39 -0.08
N ASN A 169 0.27 7.76 1.15
CA ASN A 169 -0.48 8.68 2.00
C ASN A 169 -1.85 8.15 2.48
N THR A 170 -1.91 6.89 2.94
CA THR A 170 -3.09 6.34 3.62
C THR A 170 -3.01 6.51 5.14
N SER A 171 -4.13 6.31 5.83
CA SER A 171 -4.19 6.27 7.29
C SER A 171 -4.54 4.87 7.77
N ILE A 172 -3.91 4.43 8.87
CA ILE A 172 -4.20 3.14 9.50
C ILE A 172 -4.21 3.27 11.02
N ARG A 173 -5.13 2.55 11.65
CA ARG A 173 -5.28 2.49 13.10
C ARG A 173 -4.90 1.11 13.59
N THR A 174 -4.11 1.07 14.66
CA THR A 174 -3.72 -0.15 15.38
C THR A 174 -3.85 0.09 16.89
N ALA A 175 -3.53 -0.90 17.72
CA ALA A 175 -3.50 -0.72 19.17
C ALA A 175 -2.41 0.27 19.62
N SER A 176 -1.32 0.39 18.86
CA SER A 176 -0.24 1.35 19.13
C SER A 176 -0.57 2.81 18.76
N GLY A 177 -1.64 3.06 17.99
CA GLY A 177 -2.09 4.41 17.65
C GLY A 177 -2.67 4.56 16.24
N ASN A 178 -2.85 5.82 15.84
CA ASN A 178 -3.30 6.22 14.50
C ASN A 178 -2.10 6.76 13.70
N TYR A 179 -1.86 6.19 12.53
CA TYR A 179 -0.78 6.57 11.64
C TYR A 179 -1.34 7.20 10.36
N THR A 180 -0.76 8.32 9.93
CA THR A 180 -1.08 9.01 8.68
C THR A 180 0.14 9.01 7.77
N GLY A 181 -0.05 9.26 6.47
CA GLY A 181 1.07 9.23 5.53
C GLY A 181 1.61 7.83 5.23
N CYS A 182 0.86 6.78 5.54
CA CYS A 182 1.31 5.40 5.38
C CYS A 182 1.42 5.01 3.90
N VAL A 183 2.31 4.06 3.62
CA VAL A 183 2.42 3.40 2.33
C VAL A 183 1.83 2.00 2.43
N ARG A 184 0.97 1.65 1.48
CA ARG A 184 0.42 0.30 1.32
C ARG A 184 1.09 -0.39 0.14
N ILE A 185 1.71 -1.52 0.39
CA ILE A 185 2.28 -2.40 -0.62
C ILE A 185 1.42 -3.66 -0.71
N ILE A 186 1.09 -4.07 -1.94
CA ILE A 186 0.39 -5.32 -2.20
C ILE A 186 1.29 -6.21 -3.05
N THR A 187 1.50 -7.44 -2.58
CA THR A 187 2.16 -8.50 -3.34
C THR A 187 1.14 -9.55 -3.72
N ARG A 188 1.07 -9.89 -5.00
CA ARG A 188 0.36 -11.06 -5.50
C ARG A 188 1.33 -12.22 -5.55
N LEU A 189 0.95 -13.32 -4.91
CA LEU A 189 1.71 -14.56 -4.90
C LEU A 189 1.21 -15.44 -6.04
N ALA A 190 2.07 -15.77 -7.00
CA ALA A 190 1.69 -16.61 -8.16
C ALA A 190 2.25 -18.05 -8.06
N GLY A 191 3.03 -18.35 -7.02
CA GLY A 191 3.56 -19.69 -6.78
C GLY A 191 2.53 -20.61 -6.12
N GLY A 192 1.90 -21.51 -6.87
CA GLY A 192 1.19 -22.73 -6.43
C GLY A 192 0.01 -22.62 -5.46
N SER A 193 -0.17 -21.47 -4.79
CA SER A 193 -1.10 -21.26 -3.67
C SER A 193 -1.88 -19.95 -3.79
N ASP A 194 -1.86 -19.30 -4.97
CA ASP A 194 -2.53 -18.05 -5.35
C ASP A 194 -2.96 -17.19 -4.14
N GLY A 195 -2.19 -16.14 -3.86
CA GLY A 195 -2.39 -15.37 -2.65
C GLY A 195 -2.07 -13.90 -2.77
N THR A 196 -2.30 -13.19 -1.67
CA THR A 196 -1.95 -11.78 -1.56
C THR A 196 -1.32 -11.49 -0.21
N ILE A 197 -0.35 -10.58 -0.21
CA ILE A 197 0.22 -9.99 0.98
C ILE A 197 -0.07 -8.50 0.95
N ASN A 198 -0.73 -7.97 1.97
CA ASN A 198 -0.92 -6.54 2.17
C ASN A 198 -0.02 -6.07 3.29
N ARG A 199 0.84 -5.09 3.01
CA ARG A 199 1.77 -4.51 3.99
C ARG A 199 1.50 -3.02 4.11
N TYR A 200 1.46 -2.52 5.34
CA TYR A 200 1.31 -1.10 5.64
C TYR A 200 2.52 -0.64 6.43
N TYR A 201 3.17 0.41 5.94
CA TYR A 201 4.31 1.04 6.61
C TYR A 201 3.97 2.47 6.99
N ALA A 202 4.26 2.83 8.24
CA ALA A 202 4.09 4.19 8.75
C ALA A 202 5.44 4.93 8.79
N PRO A 203 5.48 6.22 8.41
CA PRO A 203 6.70 7.03 8.50
C PRO A 203 7.26 7.07 9.92
N GLY A 204 8.56 6.93 10.08
CA GLY A 204 9.29 6.95 11.36
C GLY A 204 9.07 5.73 12.25
N VAL A 205 8.22 4.78 11.84
CA VAL A 205 7.85 3.60 12.64
C VAL A 205 8.23 2.33 11.92
N GLY A 206 7.78 2.13 10.69
CA GLY A 206 7.98 0.86 9.99
C GLY A 206 6.68 0.09 9.73
N LEU A 207 6.81 -1.23 9.64
CA LEU A 207 5.69 -2.12 9.39
C LEU A 207 4.69 -2.04 10.54
N VAL A 208 3.47 -1.59 10.25
CA VAL A 208 2.38 -1.47 11.24
C VAL A 208 1.34 -2.57 11.11
N VAL A 209 1.11 -3.05 9.88
CA VAL A 209 0.21 -4.18 9.60
C VAL A 209 0.76 -5.00 8.44
N GLU A 210 0.74 -6.32 8.57
CA GLU A 210 0.91 -7.26 7.46
C GLU A 210 -0.23 -8.28 7.47
N GLN A 211 -0.78 -8.57 6.29
CA GLN A 211 -1.84 -9.57 6.11
C GLN A 211 -1.47 -10.48 4.95
N LEU A 212 -1.31 -11.77 5.22
CA LEU A 212 -1.14 -12.81 4.22
C LEU A 212 -2.47 -13.56 4.06
N SER A 213 -2.92 -13.69 2.82
CA SER A 213 -4.11 -14.47 2.46
C SER A 213 -3.79 -15.36 1.27
N THR A 214 -3.82 -16.67 1.47
CA THR A 214 -3.73 -17.70 0.43
C THR A 214 -4.96 -18.60 0.50
N ARG A 215 -5.07 -19.60 -0.39
CA ARG A 215 -6.20 -20.55 -0.38
C ARG A 215 -6.36 -21.33 0.94
N GLY A 216 -5.25 -21.65 1.62
CA GLY A 216 -5.26 -22.51 2.82
C GLY A 216 -4.74 -21.84 4.08
N ARG A 217 -4.29 -20.59 3.99
CA ARG A 217 -3.63 -19.90 5.10
C ARG A 217 -3.99 -18.43 5.11
N GLN A 218 -4.44 -17.97 6.28
CA GLN A 218 -4.68 -16.56 6.55
C GLN A 218 -3.89 -16.18 7.79
N GLU A 219 -3.05 -15.16 7.69
CA GLU A 219 -2.23 -14.67 8.78
C GLU A 219 -2.27 -13.14 8.81
N MET A 220 -2.28 -12.56 10.00
CA MET A 220 -2.22 -11.12 10.17
C MET A 220 -1.38 -10.75 11.39
N ILE A 221 -0.51 -9.76 11.23
CA ILE A 221 0.13 -9.05 12.34
C ILE A 221 -0.32 -7.60 12.37
N SER A 222 -0.57 -7.08 13.58
CA SER A 222 -0.99 -5.70 13.82
C SER A 222 -0.20 -5.10 14.97
N LEU A 223 0.38 -3.91 14.78
CA LEU A 223 1.30 -3.31 15.76
C LEU A 223 0.58 -2.94 17.06
N VAL A 224 1.06 -3.49 18.16
CA VAL A 224 0.55 -3.25 19.52
C VAL A 224 1.40 -2.23 20.24
N SER A 225 2.71 -2.34 20.14
CA SER A 225 3.65 -1.38 20.71
C SER A 225 5.00 -1.44 20.01
N TYR A 226 5.79 -0.38 20.17
CA TYR A 226 7.17 -0.36 19.68
C TYR A 226 8.03 0.53 20.58
N GLN A 227 9.32 0.21 20.64
CA GLN A 227 10.33 0.99 21.33
C GLN A 227 11.56 1.10 20.44
N LEU A 228 11.79 2.29 19.91
CA LEU A 228 13.01 2.62 19.17
C LEU A 228 14.14 2.89 20.16
N ARG A 229 15.38 2.52 19.80
CA ARG A 229 16.56 2.92 20.56
C ARG A 229 17.13 4.25 20.05
#